data_AF-A0A972R5D6-F1
#
_entry.id   AF-A0A972R5D6-F1
#
_cell.length_a   1.000
_cell.length_b   1.000
_cell.length_c   1.000
_cell.angle_alpha   90.00
_cell.angle_beta   90.00
_cell.angle_gamma   90.00
#
_symmetry.space_group_name_H-M   'P 1'
#
loop_
_entity.id
_entity.type
_entity.pdbx_description
1 polymer ?
#
loop_
_entity_poly.entity_id
_entity_poly.type
_entity_poly.pdbx_seq_one_letter_code
_entity_poly.pdbx_strand_id
1 'polypeptide(L)'
;MIDYKTGAVNPSQWFGERPEEPQLPLYSMVEGEGICAVLFGQLKAADMKFSGVVEQEDLIPGLPPARNSQLKEITEHWPQVLDDWQQTINQLAEDFRKGKADVDPKKPDTCQTSYCELSGLCRIDEMMAGHSDD
;
A
#
# COMPACT_ATOMS: atom_id res chain seq x y z
N MET A 1 -13.23 -5.32 5.86
CA MET A 1 -13.38 -4.27 4.83
C MET A 1 -12.90 -4.79 3.48
N ILE A 2 -13.53 -4.38 2.37
CA ILE A 2 -13.20 -4.88 1.02
C ILE A 2 -13.12 -3.72 0.02
N ASP A 3 -12.01 -3.63 -0.72
CA ASP A 3 -11.85 -2.76 -1.90
C ASP A 3 -11.92 -3.62 -3.17
N TYR A 4 -12.88 -3.34 -4.06
CA TYR A 4 -13.09 -4.13 -5.27
C TYR A 4 -12.30 -3.54 -6.44
N LYS A 5 -11.42 -4.34 -7.05
CA LYS A 5 -10.53 -3.91 -8.12
C LYS A 5 -10.61 -4.82 -9.33
N THR A 6 -10.58 -4.24 -10.52
CA THR A 6 -10.61 -4.99 -11.81
C THR A 6 -9.23 -5.50 -12.23
N GLY A 7 -8.16 -4.87 -11.74
CA GLY A 7 -6.76 -5.24 -12.00
C GLY A 7 -6.24 -6.36 -11.10
N ALA A 8 -4.99 -6.77 -11.33
CA ALA A 8 -4.29 -7.64 -10.38
C ALA A 8 -4.03 -6.87 -9.08
N VAL A 9 -4.16 -7.56 -7.95
CA VAL A 9 -4.01 -6.94 -6.63
C VAL A 9 -2.91 -7.65 -5.83
N ASN A 10 -2.24 -6.90 -4.96
CA ASN A 10 -1.21 -7.44 -4.08
C ASN A 10 -1.27 -6.77 -2.70
N PRO A 11 -1.68 -7.50 -1.64
CA PRO A 11 -1.71 -6.98 -0.27
C PRO A 11 -0.39 -6.39 0.23
N SER A 12 0.76 -6.78 -0.34
CA SER A 12 2.05 -6.20 0.02
C SER A 12 2.13 -4.69 -0.26
N GLN A 13 1.26 -4.16 -1.14
CA GLN A 13 1.18 -2.73 -1.48
C GLN A 13 0.62 -1.87 -0.34
N TRP A 14 0.07 -2.48 0.71
CA TRP A 14 -0.41 -1.81 1.92
C TRP A 14 0.67 -1.52 2.95
N PHE A 15 1.88 -2.07 2.77
CA PHE A 15 2.95 -2.02 3.77
C PHE A 15 4.11 -1.12 3.36
N GLY A 16 4.91 -0.73 4.35
CA GLY A 16 6.05 0.18 4.21
C GLY A 16 5.68 1.64 4.47
N GLU A 17 6.69 2.50 4.56
CA GLU A 17 6.54 3.91 4.99
C GLU A 17 5.72 4.77 4.02
N ARG A 18 5.67 4.40 2.74
CA ARG A 18 4.89 5.06 1.68
C ARG A 18 4.06 4.01 0.93
N PRO A 19 2.96 3.47 1.49
CA PRO A 19 2.17 2.41 0.84
C PRO A 19 1.73 2.81 -0.58
N GLU A 20 1.72 1.87 -1.53
CA GLU A 20 1.21 2.17 -2.89
C GLU A 20 -0.32 2.28 -2.90
N GLU A 21 -0.99 1.54 -2.00
CA GLU A 21 -2.44 1.45 -1.91
C GLU A 21 -2.93 1.82 -0.50
N PRO A 22 -2.75 3.08 -0.04
CA PRO A 22 -2.98 3.48 1.35
C PRO A 22 -4.46 3.55 1.74
N GLN A 23 -5.41 3.41 0.81
CA GLN A 23 -6.84 3.60 1.07
C GLN A 23 -7.40 2.63 2.10
N LEU A 24 -7.03 1.35 2.04
CA LEU A 24 -7.55 0.34 2.96
C LEU A 24 -6.89 0.43 4.36
N PRO A 25 -5.57 0.63 4.49
CA PRO A 25 -4.94 1.04 5.75
C PRO A 25 -5.54 2.31 6.37
N LEU A 26 -5.91 3.31 5.55
CA LEU A 26 -6.56 4.52 6.03
C LEU A 26 -7.96 4.23 6.58
N TYR A 27 -8.79 3.54 5.80
CA TYR A 27 -10.16 3.25 6.21
C TYR A 27 -10.21 2.32 7.42
N SER A 28 -9.21 1.45 7.60
CA SER A 28 -9.20 0.54 8.73
C SER A 28 -9.17 1.27 10.08
N MET A 29 -8.54 2.46 10.13
CA MET A 29 -8.54 3.31 11.32
C MET A 29 -9.92 3.92 11.64
N VAL A 30 -10.79 4.11 10.63
CA VAL A 30 -12.08 4.78 10.80
C VAL A 30 -13.10 3.86 11.48
N GLU A 31 -13.09 2.57 11.15
CA GLU A 31 -14.01 1.59 11.74
C GLU A 31 -13.61 1.17 13.17
N GLY A 32 -12.36 1.37 13.57
CA GLY A 32 -11.86 1.06 14.91
C GLY A 32 -11.65 -0.45 15.18
N GLU A 33 -11.88 -0.88 16.42
CA GLU A 33 -11.52 -2.21 16.95
C GLU A 33 -12.30 -3.40 16.34
N GLY A 34 -13.28 -3.14 15.46
CA GLY A 34 -14.14 -4.18 14.89
C GLY A 34 -13.61 -4.86 13.63
N ILE A 35 -12.44 -4.47 13.12
CA ILE A 35 -11.91 -5.03 11.87
C ILE A 35 -11.17 -6.33 12.13
N CYS A 36 -11.67 -7.39 11.51
CA CYS A 36 -11.03 -8.71 11.49
C CYS A 36 -10.41 -9.08 10.13
N ALA A 37 -10.60 -8.26 9.08
CA ALA A 37 -10.00 -8.49 7.77
C ALA A 37 -9.95 -7.23 6.89
N VAL A 38 -8.88 -7.09 6.12
CA VAL A 38 -8.70 -6.08 5.08
C VAL A 38 -8.37 -6.77 3.77
N LEU A 39 -9.27 -6.63 2.78
CA LEU A 39 -9.28 -7.44 1.58
C LEU A 39 -9.34 -6.59 0.32
N PHE A 40 -8.63 -7.03 -0.70
CA PHE A 40 -9.00 -6.78 -2.08
C PHE A 40 -10.00 -7.84 -2.57
N GLY A 41 -11.05 -7.39 -3.23
CA GLY A 41 -11.89 -8.23 -4.10
C GLY A 41 -11.42 -8.11 -5.55
N GLN A 42 -10.65 -9.08 -6.04
CA GLN A 42 -10.14 -9.07 -7.41
C GLN A 42 -11.23 -9.51 -8.40
N LEU A 43 -11.65 -8.61 -9.28
CA LEU A 43 -12.66 -8.81 -10.31
C LEU A 43 -12.02 -8.98 -11.70
N LYS A 44 -11.04 -9.87 -11.79
CA LYS A 44 -10.35 -10.22 -13.03
C LYS A 44 -10.91 -11.52 -13.59
N ALA A 45 -11.36 -11.53 -14.85
CA ALA A 45 -11.88 -12.74 -15.48
C ALA A 45 -10.86 -13.88 -15.39
N ALA A 46 -11.36 -15.09 -15.07
CA ALA A 46 -10.56 -16.31 -14.81
C ALA A 46 -9.61 -16.28 -13.58
N ASP A 47 -9.57 -15.18 -12.81
CA ASP A 47 -8.78 -15.08 -11.57
C ASP A 47 -9.54 -14.24 -10.52
N MET A 48 -10.83 -14.52 -10.33
CA MET A 48 -11.63 -13.86 -9.30
C MET A 48 -11.29 -14.45 -7.93
N LYS A 49 -10.89 -13.60 -6.99
CA LYS A 49 -10.48 -14.05 -5.65
C LYS A 49 -10.51 -12.92 -4.63
N PHE A 50 -10.55 -13.30 -3.36
CA PHE A 50 -10.13 -12.42 -2.28
C PHE A 50 -8.63 -12.54 -2.08
N SER A 51 -7.98 -11.40 -1.82
CA SER A 51 -6.58 -11.34 -1.44
C SER A 51 -6.41 -10.28 -0.38
N GLY A 52 -5.79 -10.62 0.74
CA GLY A 52 -5.67 -9.66 1.83
C GLY A 52 -5.06 -10.24 3.09
N VAL A 53 -5.29 -9.53 4.17
CA VAL A 53 -4.84 -9.86 5.52
C VAL A 53 -6.06 -10.08 6.39
N VAL A 54 -5.96 -11.08 7.27
CA VAL A 54 -7.04 -11.54 8.13
C VAL A 54 -6.50 -11.66 9.55
N GLU A 55 -7.36 -11.46 10.53
CA GLU A 55 -7.04 -11.61 11.95
C GLU A 55 -6.80 -13.08 12.33
N GLN A 56 -7.45 -14.00 11.64
CA GLN A 56 -7.39 -15.44 11.92
C GLN A 56 -7.33 -16.24 10.63
N GLU A 57 -6.59 -17.35 10.64
CA GLU A 57 -6.58 -18.29 9.53
C GLU A 57 -8.00 -18.81 9.23
N ASP A 58 -8.31 -18.95 7.94
CA ASP A 58 -9.59 -19.43 7.42
C ASP A 58 -10.83 -18.57 7.78
N LEU A 59 -10.66 -17.39 8.39
CA LEU A 59 -11.73 -16.41 8.56
C LEU A 59 -12.37 -16.04 7.21
N ILE A 60 -11.53 -15.97 6.18
CA ILE A 60 -11.93 -15.89 4.78
C ILE A 60 -11.33 -17.10 4.08
N PRO A 61 -12.13 -17.90 3.32
CA PRO A 61 -11.63 -19.12 2.71
C PRO A 61 -10.35 -18.91 1.88
N GLY A 62 -9.30 -19.64 2.22
CA GLY A 62 -8.01 -19.59 1.53
C GLY A 62 -7.09 -18.44 1.95
N LEU A 63 -7.42 -17.69 3.02
CA LEU A 63 -6.57 -16.66 3.61
C LEU A 63 -6.18 -16.99 5.06
N PRO A 64 -4.93 -16.70 5.48
CA PRO A 64 -3.81 -16.33 4.61
C PRO A 64 -3.42 -17.49 3.67
N PRO A 65 -2.88 -17.24 2.47
CA PRO A 65 -2.49 -18.31 1.56
C PRO A 65 -1.43 -19.22 2.20
N ALA A 66 -1.65 -20.54 2.18
CA ALA A 66 -0.79 -21.51 2.86
C ALA A 66 0.71 -21.39 2.52
N ARG A 67 1.02 -20.95 1.29
CA ARG A 67 2.39 -20.78 0.74
C ARG A 67 2.93 -19.35 0.83
N ASN A 68 2.28 -18.46 1.58
CA ASN A 68 2.74 -17.09 1.80
C ASN A 68 3.06 -16.89 3.29
N SER A 69 4.32 -17.08 3.66
CA SER A 69 4.79 -16.97 5.05
C SER A 69 4.62 -15.56 5.61
N GLN A 70 4.78 -14.53 4.77
CA GLN A 70 4.62 -13.13 5.19
C GLN A 70 3.17 -12.83 5.61
N LEU A 71 2.18 -13.28 4.83
CA LEU A 71 0.77 -13.07 5.19
C LEU A 71 0.36 -13.90 6.42
N LYS A 72 1.02 -15.03 6.67
CA LYS A 72 0.83 -15.79 7.91
C LYS A 72 1.37 -15.06 9.13
N GLU A 73 2.60 -14.55 9.05
CA GLU A 73 3.19 -13.75 10.12
C GLU A 73 2.35 -12.50 10.43
N ILE A 74 1.83 -11.83 9.40
CA ILE A 74 0.88 -10.71 9.54
C ILE A 74 -0.39 -11.15 10.28
N THR A 75 -0.93 -12.32 9.95
CA THR A 75 -2.13 -12.88 10.61
C THR A 75 -1.86 -13.15 12.09
N GLU A 76 -0.70 -13.70 12.42
CA GLU A 76 -0.26 -13.95 13.81
C GLU A 76 -0.08 -12.67 14.64
N HIS A 77 0.24 -11.55 13.99
CA HIS A 77 0.51 -10.26 14.63
C HIS A 77 -0.54 -9.20 14.26
N TRP A 78 -1.80 -9.61 14.08
CA TRP A 78 -2.88 -8.74 13.63
C TRP A 78 -2.99 -7.37 14.34
N PRO A 79 -2.93 -7.29 15.69
CA PRO A 79 -2.99 -5.99 16.37
C PRO A 79 -1.85 -5.05 15.94
N GLN A 80 -0.63 -5.59 15.81
CA GLN A 80 0.54 -4.81 15.38
C GLN A 80 0.38 -4.27 13.96
N VAL A 81 -0.29 -5.00 13.08
CA VAL A 81 -0.54 -4.58 11.70
C VAL A 81 -1.43 -3.32 11.66
N LEU A 82 -2.45 -3.28 12.51
CA LEU A 82 -3.32 -2.10 12.63
C LEU A 82 -2.55 -0.91 13.23
N ASP A 83 -1.72 -1.14 14.24
CA ASP A 83 -0.87 -0.12 14.86
C ASP A 83 0.14 0.46 13.87
N ASP A 84 0.81 -0.40 13.08
CA ASP A 84 1.80 -0.01 12.07
C ASP A 84 1.16 0.83 10.96
N TRP A 85 -0.04 0.44 10.51
CA TRP A 85 -0.81 1.22 9.55
C TRP A 85 -1.21 2.57 10.13
N GLN A 86 -1.68 2.61 11.37
CA GLN A 86 -2.02 3.87 12.02
C GLN A 86 -0.81 4.81 12.12
N GLN A 87 0.35 4.30 12.54
CA GLN A 87 1.59 5.06 12.60
C GLN A 87 1.99 5.60 11.22
N THR A 88 1.96 4.74 10.20
CA THR A 88 2.35 5.09 8.83
C THR A 88 1.46 6.19 8.26
N ILE A 89 0.13 6.03 8.38
CA ILE A 89 -0.81 7.03 7.85
C ILE A 89 -0.70 8.36 8.61
N ASN A 90 -0.54 8.32 9.93
CA ASN A 90 -0.33 9.54 10.73
C ASN A 90 0.96 10.28 10.33
N GLN A 91 2.04 9.55 10.06
CA GLN A 91 3.29 10.16 9.59
C GLN A 91 3.11 10.83 8.22
N LEU A 92 2.42 10.18 7.29
CA LEU A 92 2.13 10.77 5.97
C LEU A 92 1.25 12.02 6.07
N ALA A 93 0.24 12.00 6.95
CA ALA A 93 -0.62 13.15 7.21
C ALA A 93 0.16 14.33 7.83
N GLU A 94 1.09 14.05 8.74
CA GLU A 94 1.94 15.05 9.36
C GLU A 94 2.94 15.66 8.38
N ASP A 95 3.57 14.85 7.53
CA ASP A 95 4.44 15.32 6.45
C ASP A 95 3.69 16.25 5.48
N PHE A 96 2.47 15.87 5.10
CA PHE A 96 1.59 16.72 4.28
C PHE A 96 1.26 18.04 4.98
N ARG A 97 0.87 17.99 6.27
CA ARG A 97 0.55 19.19 7.07
C ARG A 97 1.72 20.15 7.22
N LYS A 98 2.95 19.63 7.26
CA LYS A 98 4.19 20.42 7.29
C LYS A 98 4.58 21.00 5.93
N GLY A 99 3.87 20.65 4.86
CA GLY A 99 4.18 21.11 3.51
C GLY A 99 5.42 20.45 2.91
N LYS A 100 5.75 19.21 3.33
CA LYS A 100 6.84 18.45 2.73
C LYS A 100 6.50 18.13 1.28
N ALA A 101 7.27 18.72 0.36
CA ALA A 101 7.02 18.68 -1.09
C ALA A 101 8.30 18.44 -1.90
N ASP A 102 9.28 17.76 -1.30
CA ASP A 102 10.52 17.38 -1.98
C ASP A 102 10.23 16.53 -3.23
N VAL A 103 11.06 16.70 -4.27
CA VAL A 103 11.03 15.86 -5.46
C VAL A 103 11.63 14.50 -5.10
N ASP A 104 10.78 13.62 -4.57
CA ASP A 104 11.17 12.30 -4.05
C ASP A 104 10.28 11.17 -4.64
N PRO A 105 10.56 10.75 -5.89
CA PRO A 105 9.84 9.63 -6.50
C PRO A 105 10.13 8.33 -5.76
N LYS A 106 9.10 7.53 -5.49
CA LYS A 106 9.22 6.29 -4.70
C LYS A 106 10.17 5.25 -5.33
N LYS A 107 10.22 5.21 -6.66
CA LYS A 107 11.12 4.40 -7.49
C LYS A 107 11.83 5.29 -8.51
N PRO A 108 13.05 4.95 -8.97
CA PRO A 108 13.75 5.72 -9.98
C PRO A 108 12.94 5.93 -11.27
N ASP A 109 12.08 4.97 -11.61
CA ASP A 109 11.24 4.96 -12.81
C ASP A 109 9.79 5.42 -12.57
N THR A 110 9.49 6.02 -11.41
CA THR A 110 8.11 6.43 -11.05
C THR A 110 7.51 7.33 -12.13
N CYS A 111 8.23 8.36 -12.57
CA CYS A 111 7.70 9.34 -13.53
C CYS A 111 7.29 8.70 -14.86
N GLN A 112 8.02 7.66 -15.31
CA GLN A 112 7.76 6.94 -16.55
C GLN A 112 6.65 5.90 -16.40
N THR A 113 6.49 5.33 -15.20
CA THR A 113 5.59 4.19 -14.96
C THR A 113 4.25 4.58 -14.31
N SER A 114 4.14 5.78 -13.73
CA SER A 114 2.97 6.23 -12.97
C SER A 114 2.07 7.23 -13.70
N TYR A 115 2.23 7.41 -15.02
CA TYR A 115 1.53 8.45 -15.79
C TYR A 115 1.68 9.85 -15.16
N CYS A 116 2.91 10.21 -14.74
CA CYS A 116 3.17 11.48 -14.08
C CYS A 116 3.12 12.66 -15.07
N GLU A 117 2.09 13.51 -14.97
CA GLU A 117 1.92 14.70 -15.82
C GLU A 117 2.75 15.91 -15.34
N LEU A 118 3.44 15.78 -14.21
CA LEU A 118 4.21 16.86 -13.57
C LEU A 118 5.71 16.79 -13.87
N SER A 119 6.15 15.94 -14.80
CA SER A 119 7.59 15.77 -15.13
C SER A 119 8.27 17.09 -15.52
N GLY A 120 7.58 17.97 -16.26
CA GLY A 120 8.09 19.31 -16.60
C GLY A 120 8.15 20.29 -15.43
N LEU A 121 7.41 20.03 -14.34
CA LEU A 121 7.43 20.87 -13.13
C LEU A 121 8.46 20.39 -12.11
N CYS A 122 8.62 19.07 -11.95
CA CYS A 122 9.54 18.52 -10.95
C CYS A 122 11.02 18.67 -11.33
N ARG A 123 11.33 18.86 -12.62
CA ARG A 123 12.69 19.08 -13.16
C ARG A 123 13.73 18.02 -12.78
N ILE A 124 13.25 16.80 -12.47
CA ILE A 124 14.11 15.73 -11.97
C ILE A 124 15.11 15.25 -13.01
N ASP A 125 14.73 15.28 -14.29
CA ASP A 125 15.60 14.86 -15.39
C ASP A 125 16.82 15.80 -15.52
N GLU A 126 16.64 17.11 -15.33
CA GLU A 126 17.78 18.04 -15.33
C GLU A 126 18.68 17.89 -14.10
N MET A 127 18.10 17.59 -12.94
CA MET A 127 18.85 17.35 -11.71
C MET A 127 19.74 16.10 -11.83
N MET A 128 19.24 15.04 -12.45
CA MET A 128 20.00 13.80 -12.65
C MET A 128 21.09 13.96 -13.73
N ALA A 129 20.82 14.67 -14.82
CA ALA A 129 21.79 14.89 -15.89
C ALA A 129 23.01 15.72 -15.44
N GLY A 130 22.84 16.64 -14.49
CA GLY A 130 23.95 17.43 -13.95
C GLY A 130 24.91 16.66 -13.02
N HIS A 131 24.54 15.45 -12.57
CA HIS A 131 25.37 14.62 -11.68
C HIS A 131 26.23 13.57 -12.43
N SER A 132 26.05 13.42 -13.74
CA SER A 132 26.82 12.45 -14.55
C SER A 132 28.07 13.04 -15.22
N ASP A 133 28.32 14.35 -15.04
CA ASP A 133 29.46 15.07 -15.62
C ASP A 133 30.57 15.41 -14.59
N ASP A 134 30.46 14.91 -13.35
CA ASP A 134 31.49 14.92 -12.29
C ASP A 134 31.98 13.50 -11.98
#